data_AF-A0A945NFG0-F1
#
_entry.id   AF-A0A945NFG0-F1
#
_cell.length_a   1.000
_cell.length_b   1.000
_cell.length_c   1.000
_cell.angle_alpha   90.00
_cell.angle_beta   90.00
_cell.angle_gamma   90.00
#
_symmetry.space_group_name_H-M   'P 1'
#
loop_
_entity.id
_entity.type
_entity.pdbx_description
1 polymer ?
#
loop_
_entity_poly.entity_id
_entity_poly.type
_entity_poly.pdbx_seq_one_letter_code
_entity_poly.pdbx_strand_id
1 'polypeptide(L)'
;DDKRNDIIKISSHWPYKLFDRDTLFVHQYKINFLFVLSAYTNDISHSLSSFKERTKKKFRNEFGAFITDQSRSKFSICEKNFETKEDLKYYVEQNFKYLNGKCYQPFNEDKKLLIALHSEDIHFKRFLISEGIFDKSGEPVNKFKFIISSEMN
;
A
#
# COMPACT_ATOMS: atom_id res chain seq x y z
N ASP A 1 -16.86 6.72 -23.37
CA ASP A 1 -16.64 7.65 -22.25
C ASP A 1 -17.28 7.17 -20.97
N ASP A 2 -16.50 6.64 -20.03
CA ASP A 2 -16.89 6.58 -18.61
C ASP A 2 -15.61 6.60 -17.74
N LYS A 3 -14.81 7.66 -17.87
CA LYS A 3 -13.74 7.99 -16.92
C LYS A 3 -14.36 8.61 -15.66
N ARG A 4 -15.24 7.86 -14.99
CA ARG A 4 -15.61 8.22 -13.62
C ARG A 4 -14.47 7.75 -12.75
N ASN A 5 -13.72 8.71 -12.20
CA ASN A 5 -12.71 8.44 -11.20
C ASN A 5 -13.26 7.42 -10.20
N ASP A 6 -12.69 6.22 -10.17
CA ASP A 6 -12.90 5.26 -9.10
C ASP A 6 -12.30 5.89 -7.84
N ILE A 7 -13.11 6.67 -7.12
CA ILE A 7 -12.71 7.41 -5.93
C ILE A 7 -12.53 6.38 -4.82
N ILE A 8 -11.27 6.11 -4.51
CA ILE A 8 -10.88 5.32 -3.36
C ILE A 8 -11.14 6.20 -2.14
N LYS A 9 -12.05 5.75 -1.27
CA LYS A 9 -12.34 6.44 -0.01
C LYS A 9 -11.44 5.89 1.08
N ILE A 10 -10.79 6.79 1.81
CA ILE A 10 -9.95 6.46 2.95
C ILE A 10 -10.74 6.81 4.22
N SER A 11 -10.90 5.84 5.11
CA SER A 11 -11.44 6.04 6.44
C SER A 11 -10.37 5.63 7.45
N SER A 12 -9.98 6.54 8.33
CA SER A 12 -8.91 6.31 9.31
C SER A 12 -9.28 6.92 10.65
N HIS A 13 -9.05 6.19 11.75
CA HIS A 13 -9.19 6.76 13.09
C HIS A 13 -8.09 7.79 13.38
N TRP A 14 -6.86 7.52 12.92
CA TRP A 14 -5.72 8.42 13.03
C TRP A 14 -5.27 8.90 11.65
N PRO A 15 -5.05 10.22 11.46
CA PRO A 15 -4.59 10.73 10.18
C PRO A 15 -3.16 10.28 9.86
N TYR A 16 -2.84 10.22 8.56
CA TYR A 16 -1.48 10.01 8.02
C TYR A 16 -0.83 8.66 8.34
N LYS A 17 -1.59 7.66 8.80
CA LYS A 17 -1.07 6.33 9.11
C LYS A 17 -1.53 5.28 8.10
N LEU A 18 -0.77 5.12 7.03
CA LEU A 18 -1.10 4.20 5.93
C LEU A 18 -1.22 2.75 6.38
N PHE A 19 -0.34 2.31 7.29
CA PHE A 19 -0.19 0.93 7.73
C PHE A 19 -0.81 0.68 9.11
N ASP A 20 -1.67 1.58 9.59
CA ASP A 20 -2.43 1.35 10.81
C ASP A 20 -3.52 0.30 10.57
N ARG A 21 -3.81 -0.50 11.59
CA ARG A 21 -4.87 -1.51 11.55
C ARG A 21 -6.24 -0.87 11.31
N ASP A 22 -6.43 0.34 11.83
CA ASP A 22 -7.69 1.07 11.79
C ASP A 22 -7.78 2.02 10.57
N THR A 23 -6.92 1.84 9.56
CA THR A 23 -6.97 2.54 8.26
C THR A 23 -7.60 1.65 7.20
N LEU A 24 -8.74 2.07 6.66
CA LEU A 24 -9.53 1.32 5.69
C LEU A 24 -9.59 2.04 4.33
N PHE A 25 -9.27 1.30 3.27
CA PHE A 25 -9.42 1.74 1.88
C PHE A 25 -10.63 1.09 1.23
N VAL A 26 -11.63 1.88 0.86
CA VAL A 26 -12.85 1.39 0.20
C VAL A 26 -12.79 1.70 -1.29
N HIS A 27 -12.78 0.66 -2.10
CA HIS A 27 -12.87 0.73 -3.56
C HIS A 27 -14.24 0.29 -4.02
N GLN A 28 -14.85 1.03 -4.93
CA GLN A 28 -16.14 0.69 -5.50
C GLN A 28 -15.94 0.09 -6.90
N TYR A 29 -16.48 -1.11 -7.14
CA TYR A 29 -16.44 -1.77 -8.44
C TYR A 29 -17.86 -2.07 -8.93
N LYS A 30 -18.11 -1.84 -10.22
CA LYS A 30 -19.34 -2.28 -10.90
C LYS A 30 -19.15 -3.74 -11.36
N ILE A 31 -20.06 -4.62 -10.95
CA ILE A 31 -20.08 -6.02 -11.39
C ILE A 31 -21.37 -6.32 -12.16
N ASN A 32 -21.31 -7.24 -13.12
CA ASN A 32 -22.49 -7.64 -13.88
C ASN A 32 -23.39 -8.53 -13.00
N PHE A 33 -24.64 -8.09 -12.80
CA PHE A 33 -25.62 -8.81 -11.99
C PHE A 33 -25.94 -10.23 -12.52
N LEU A 34 -26.10 -10.38 -13.84
CA LEU A 34 -26.39 -11.68 -14.46
C LEU A 34 -25.24 -12.67 -14.28
N PHE A 35 -23.99 -12.18 -14.27
CA PHE A 35 -22.83 -13.01 -13.95
C PHE A 35 -22.92 -13.55 -12.52
N VAL A 36 -23.23 -12.69 -11.54
CA VAL A 36 -23.43 -13.12 -10.14
C VAL A 36 -24.53 -14.16 -10.04
N LEU A 37 -25.68 -13.92 -10.67
CA LEU A 37 -26.80 -14.85 -10.66
C LEU A 37 -26.41 -16.22 -11.25
N SER A 38 -25.74 -16.22 -12.40
CA SER A 38 -25.29 -17.45 -13.06
C SER A 38 -24.29 -18.26 -12.25
N ALA A 39 -23.44 -17.60 -11.43
CA ALA A 39 -22.48 -18.25 -10.55
C ALA A 39 -23.12 -18.85 -9.30
N TYR A 40 -24.30 -18.36 -8.88
CA TYR A 40 -25.08 -18.93 -7.78
C TYR A 40 -25.91 -20.14 -8.22
N THR A 41 -26.42 -20.14 -9.45
CA THR A 41 -27.29 -21.21 -9.96
C THR A 41 -26.52 -22.40 -10.54
N ASN A 42 -25.29 -22.17 -11.03
CA ASN A 42 -24.49 -23.21 -11.69
C ASN A 42 -23.26 -23.55 -10.85
N ASP A 43 -22.93 -24.84 -10.70
CA ASP A 43 -21.72 -25.32 -10.01
C ASP A 43 -20.46 -25.19 -10.89
N ILE A 44 -20.19 -23.97 -11.38
CA ILE A 44 -19.08 -23.69 -12.30
C ILE A 44 -17.83 -23.33 -11.49
N SER A 45 -17.37 -24.27 -10.68
CA SER A 45 -16.23 -24.12 -9.76
C SER A 45 -14.96 -23.57 -10.45
N HIS A 46 -14.65 -24.04 -11.67
CA HIS A 46 -13.49 -23.60 -12.47
C HIS A 46 -13.62 -22.18 -13.06
N SER A 47 -14.82 -21.77 -13.49
CA SER A 47 -15.01 -20.39 -13.98
C SER A 47 -14.99 -19.38 -12.84
N LEU A 48 -15.47 -19.81 -11.66
CA LEU A 48 -15.49 -18.98 -10.47
C LEU A 48 -14.08 -18.79 -9.89
N SER A 49 -13.25 -19.84 -9.91
CA SER A 49 -11.85 -19.74 -9.44
C SER A 49 -11.03 -18.79 -10.32
N SER A 50 -11.11 -18.94 -11.65
CA SER A 50 -10.45 -18.04 -12.61
C SER A 50 -10.96 -16.60 -12.53
N PHE A 51 -12.28 -16.40 -12.35
CA PHE A 51 -12.84 -15.06 -12.11
C PHE A 51 -12.33 -14.44 -10.80
N LYS A 52 -12.30 -15.21 -9.69
CA LYS A 52 -11.78 -14.77 -8.39
C LYS A 52 -10.31 -14.36 -8.51
N GLU A 53 -9.50 -15.15 -9.19
CA GLU A 53 -8.08 -14.86 -9.40
C GLU A 53 -7.88 -13.59 -10.24
N ARG A 54 -8.58 -13.47 -11.37
CA ARG A 54 -8.54 -12.27 -12.22
C ARG A 54 -8.96 -11.02 -11.45
N THR A 55 -10.03 -11.11 -10.66
CA THR A 55 -10.52 -10.00 -9.85
C THR A 55 -9.53 -9.62 -8.76
N LYS A 56 -8.94 -10.60 -8.06
CA LYS A 56 -7.86 -10.38 -7.09
C LYS A 56 -6.64 -9.70 -7.73
N LYS A 57 -6.20 -10.16 -8.90
CA LYS A 57 -5.06 -9.57 -9.63
C LYS A 57 -5.36 -8.12 -10.03
N LYS A 58 -6.55 -7.87 -10.60
CA LYS A 58 -6.98 -6.52 -10.95
C LYS A 58 -7.00 -5.61 -9.73
N PHE A 59 -7.63 -6.03 -8.64
CA PHE A 59 -7.69 -5.28 -7.40
C PHE A 59 -6.30 -4.91 -6.87
N ARG A 60 -5.39 -5.89 -6.80
CA ARG A 60 -4.01 -5.66 -6.33
C ARG A 60 -3.26 -4.65 -7.18
N ASN A 61 -3.39 -4.75 -8.51
CA ASN A 61 -2.71 -3.85 -9.43
C ASN A 61 -3.24 -2.42 -9.33
N GLU A 62 -4.57 -2.25 -9.29
CA GLU A 62 -5.21 -0.93 -9.14
C GLU A 62 -4.85 -0.29 -7.78
N PHE A 63 -4.85 -1.08 -6.71
CA PHE A 63 -4.46 -0.60 -5.39
C PHE A 63 -2.99 -0.20 -5.32
N GLY A 64 -2.10 -1.03 -5.88
CA GLY A 64 -0.68 -0.73 -5.97
C GLY A 64 -0.41 0.54 -6.78
N ALA A 65 -1.12 0.71 -7.91
CA ALA A 65 -1.05 1.92 -8.71
C ALA A 65 -1.56 3.15 -7.95
N PHE A 66 -2.67 3.04 -7.21
CA PHE A 66 -3.20 4.11 -6.38
C PHE A 66 -2.20 4.55 -5.31
N ILE A 67 -1.62 3.59 -4.57
CA ILE A 67 -0.66 3.91 -3.50
C ILE A 67 0.61 4.55 -4.06
N THR A 68 1.11 4.05 -5.19
CA THR A 68 2.34 4.57 -5.83
C THR A 68 2.13 5.96 -6.44
N ASP A 69 0.91 6.28 -6.84
CA ASP A 69 0.55 7.59 -7.37
C ASP A 69 0.29 8.59 -6.24
N GLN A 70 1.33 9.39 -5.97
CA GLN A 70 1.29 10.43 -4.94
C GLN A 70 0.20 11.48 -5.18
N SER A 71 -0.23 11.71 -6.43
CA SER A 71 -1.32 12.64 -6.74
C SER A 71 -2.68 12.14 -6.26
N ARG A 72 -2.83 10.82 -6.11
CA ARG A 72 -4.07 10.16 -5.68
C ARG A 72 -4.05 9.82 -4.19
N SER A 73 -3.00 9.16 -3.73
CA SER A 73 -2.91 8.67 -2.34
C SER A 73 -2.38 9.71 -1.36
N LYS A 74 -1.65 10.73 -1.85
CA LYS A 74 -0.87 11.68 -1.04
C LYS A 74 0.23 11.04 -0.18
N PHE A 75 0.51 9.75 -0.37
CA PHE A 75 1.55 9.01 0.34
C PHE A 75 2.77 8.79 -0.55
N SER A 76 3.95 8.88 0.06
CA SER A 76 5.22 8.48 -0.52
C SER A 76 5.79 7.34 0.30
N ILE A 77 6.07 6.20 -0.36
CA ILE A 77 6.63 5.02 0.31
C ILE A 77 8.12 4.92 0.02
N CYS A 78 8.90 4.67 1.07
CA CYS A 78 10.31 4.37 0.98
C CYS A 78 10.65 3.01 1.57
N GLU A 79 11.79 2.49 1.12
CA GLU A 79 12.38 1.24 1.60
C GLU A 79 13.63 1.54 2.42
N LYS A 80 13.68 1.05 3.66
CA LYS A 80 14.89 1.02 4.48
C LYS A 80 15.34 -0.43 4.65
N ASN A 81 16.53 -0.72 4.13
CA ASN A 81 17.18 -2.00 4.31
C ASN A 81 18.14 -1.93 5.51
N PHE A 82 18.20 -3.01 6.27
CA PHE A 82 19.08 -3.18 7.42
C PHE A 82 20.08 -4.30 7.17
N GLU A 83 21.22 -4.26 7.83
CA GLU A 83 22.24 -5.30 7.71
C GLU A 83 21.77 -6.59 8.39
N THR A 84 21.20 -6.46 9.58
CA THR A 84 20.65 -7.56 10.37
C THR A 84 19.18 -7.33 10.74
N LYS A 85 18.52 -8.42 11.15
CA LYS A 85 17.14 -8.37 11.64
C LYS A 85 17.06 -7.67 12.99
N GLU A 86 18.10 -7.83 13.81
CA GLU A 86 18.25 -7.21 15.12
C GLU A 86 18.34 -5.69 14.98
N ASP A 87 19.05 -5.18 13.97
CA ASP A 87 19.13 -3.74 13.69
C ASP A 87 17.77 -3.16 13.30
N LEU A 88 16.99 -3.87 12.47
CA LEU A 88 15.63 -3.47 12.12
C LEU A 88 14.77 -3.40 13.38
N LYS A 89 14.83 -4.44 14.22
CA LYS A 89 14.06 -4.50 15.46
C LYS A 89 14.44 -3.35 16.40
N TYR A 90 15.73 -3.15 16.64
CA TYR A 90 16.25 -2.06 17.48
C TYR A 90 15.79 -0.70 16.94
N TYR A 91 15.89 -0.50 15.62
CA TYR A 91 15.45 0.73 14.97
C TYR A 91 13.97 1.02 15.20
N VAL A 92 13.11 0.01 15.05
CA VAL A 92 11.67 0.13 15.26
C VAL A 92 11.36 0.40 16.73
N GLU A 93 12.03 -0.27 17.66
CA GLU A 93 11.82 -0.07 19.09
C GLU A 93 12.22 1.33 19.56
N GLN A 94 13.38 1.84 19.13
CA GLN A 94 13.83 3.19 19.48
C GLN A 94 12.92 4.29 18.91
N ASN A 95 12.40 4.08 17.71
CA ASN A 95 11.58 5.06 16.98
C ASN A 95 10.09 4.74 16.98
N PHE A 96 9.64 3.86 17.89
CA PHE A 96 8.28 3.31 17.89
C PHE A 96 7.20 4.41 17.84
N LYS A 97 7.40 5.50 18.59
CA LYS A 97 6.46 6.63 18.64
C LYS A 97 6.24 7.29 17.28
N TYR A 98 7.27 7.37 16.44
CA TYR A 98 7.18 7.97 15.11
C TYR A 98 6.66 6.97 14.07
N LEU A 99 7.05 5.71 14.19
CA LEU A 99 6.80 4.67 13.18
C LEU A 99 5.44 3.97 13.31
N ASN A 100 4.79 4.07 14.48
CA ASN A 100 3.53 3.36 14.73
C ASN A 100 2.43 3.72 13.69
N GLY A 101 1.96 2.71 12.96
CA GLY A 101 0.98 2.84 11.86
C GLY A 101 1.53 3.48 10.58
N LYS A 102 2.83 3.79 10.51
CA LYS A 102 3.49 4.40 9.35
C LYS A 102 4.57 3.53 8.73
N CYS A 103 4.87 2.37 9.33
CA CYS A 103 5.76 1.38 8.74
C CYS A 103 5.11 0.00 8.62
N TYR A 104 5.62 -0.79 7.68
CA TYR A 104 5.24 -2.19 7.47
C TYR A 104 6.49 -3.02 7.18
N GLN A 105 6.63 -4.16 7.84
CA GLN A 105 7.66 -5.15 7.53
C GLN A 105 7.04 -6.22 6.62
N PRO A 106 7.53 -6.40 5.38
CA PRO A 106 7.07 -7.47 4.50
C PRO A 106 7.32 -8.85 5.12
N PHE A 107 6.34 -9.75 5.00
CA PHE A 107 6.38 -11.07 5.65
C PHE A 107 7.62 -11.92 5.28
N ASN A 108 8.12 -11.80 4.04
CA ASN A 108 9.25 -12.57 3.53
C ASN A 108 10.60 -11.80 3.58
N GLU A 109 10.62 -10.55 4.08
CA GLU A 109 11.82 -9.72 4.10
C GLU A 109 12.06 -9.19 5.52
N ASP A 110 12.84 -9.93 6.30
CA ASP A 110 13.11 -9.63 7.72
C ASP A 110 14.15 -8.53 7.94
N LYS A 111 14.75 -8.03 6.86
CA LYS A 111 15.71 -6.92 6.86
C LYS A 111 15.20 -5.68 6.13
N LYS A 112 13.94 -5.69 5.67
CA LYS A 112 13.34 -4.56 4.96
C LYS A 112 12.20 -3.96 5.77
N LEU A 113 12.20 -2.64 5.86
CA LEU A 113 11.11 -1.86 6.41
C LEU A 113 10.57 -0.91 5.35
N LEU A 114 9.27 -1.02 5.07
CA LEU A 114 8.55 -0.02 4.28
C LEU A 114 8.08 1.08 5.21
N ILE A 115 8.29 2.34 4.82
CA ILE A 115 7.81 3.50 5.59
C ILE A 115 7.00 4.38 4.64
N ALA A 116 5.81 4.81 5.10
CA ALA A 116 4.91 5.66 4.35
C ALA A 116 4.86 7.06 4.97
N LEU A 117 5.18 8.07 4.17
CA LEU A 117 5.07 9.48 4.53
C LEU A 117 3.86 10.09 3.82
N HIS A 118 2.94 10.68 4.58
CA HIS A 118 1.90 11.52 3.98
C HIS A 118 2.44 12.92 3.69
N SER A 119 2.04 13.52 2.56
CA SER A 119 2.49 14.85 2.13
C SER A 119 2.22 15.97 3.16
N GLU A 120 1.16 15.85 3.96
CA GLU A 120 0.77 16.83 4.98
C GLU A 120 1.43 16.59 6.35
N ASP A 121 2.17 15.49 6.54
CA ASP A 121 2.82 15.16 7.83
C ASP A 121 4.23 15.76 7.95
N ILE A 122 4.27 17.05 8.32
CA ILE A 122 5.51 17.83 8.43
C ILE A 122 6.43 17.31 9.54
N HIS A 123 5.87 16.88 10.67
CA HIS A 123 6.65 16.40 11.81
C HIS A 123 7.37 15.11 11.48
N PHE A 124 6.67 14.17 10.85
CA PHE A 124 7.28 12.92 10.44
C PHE A 124 8.28 13.12 9.29
N LYS A 125 7.99 14.02 8.35
CA LYS A 125 8.94 14.40 7.30
C LYS A 125 10.27 14.87 7.88
N ARG A 126 10.26 15.72 8.91
CA ARG A 126 11.49 16.21 9.57
C ARG A 126 12.29 15.08 10.21
N PHE A 127 11.62 14.16 10.90
CA PHE A 127 12.24 12.96 11.47
C PHE A 127 12.90 12.10 10.38
N LEU A 128 12.22 11.85 9.27
CA LEU A 128 12.77 11.03 8.20
C LEU A 128 13.96 11.69 7.48
N ILE A 129 14.00 13.02 7.41
CA ILE A 129 15.14 13.77 6.89
C ILE A 129 16.33 13.68 7.86
N SER A 130 16.12 13.80 9.18
CA SER A 130 17.22 13.65 10.15
C SER A 130 17.82 12.24 10.15
N GLU A 131 16.99 11.25 9.85
CA GLU A 131 17.38 9.84 9.71
C GLU A 131 18.05 9.52 8.36
N GLY A 132 18.14 10.49 7.44
CA GLY A 132 18.71 10.30 6.11
C GLY A 132 17.88 9.41 5.17
N ILE A 133 16.60 9.19 5.49
CA ILE A 133 15.67 8.35 4.71
C ILE A 133 15.05 9.15 3.55
N PHE A 134 14.86 10.44 3.77
CA PHE A 134 14.40 11.40 2.77
C PHE A 134 15.46 12.48 2.56
N ASP A 135 15.57 12.98 1.34
CA ASP A 135 16.44 14.10 1.02
C ASP A 135 15.89 15.44 1.56
N LYS A 136 16.69 16.51 1.46
CA LYS A 136 16.26 17.85 1.91
C LYS A 136 15.09 18.41 1.09
N SER A 137 14.88 17.92 -0.14
CA SER A 137 13.71 18.23 -0.98
C SER A 137 12.43 17.55 -0.47
N GLY A 138 12.56 16.45 0.28
CA GLY A 138 11.47 15.63 0.74
C GLY A 138 11.10 14.48 -0.18
N GLU A 139 12.00 14.06 -1.07
CA GLU A 139 11.89 12.84 -1.84
C GLU A 139 12.56 11.67 -1.11
N PRO A 140 12.00 10.45 -1.22
CA PRO A 140 12.58 9.27 -0.59
C PRO A 140 13.89 8.85 -1.27
N VAL A 141 14.94 8.60 -0.48
CA VAL A 141 16.25 8.16 -0.98
C VAL A 141 16.13 6.82 -1.72
N ASN A 142 15.37 5.89 -1.15
CA ASN A 142 15.01 4.62 -1.77
C ASN A 142 13.50 4.57 -1.96
N LYS A 143 13.03 5.00 -3.13
CA LYS A 143 11.61 4.99 -3.46
C LYS A 143 11.13 3.55 -3.67
N PHE A 144 10.07 3.16 -2.96
CA PHE A 144 9.41 1.88 -3.19
C PHE A 144 8.75 1.90 -4.57
N LYS A 145 9.00 0.86 -5.37
CA LYS A 145 8.32 0.64 -6.65
C LYS A 145 7.44 -0.60 -6.52
N PHE A 146 6.13 -0.40 -6.63
CA PHE A 146 5.20 -1.52 -6.74
C PHE A 146 5.42 -2.19 -8.10
N ILE A 147 5.96 -3.41 -8.10
CA ILE A 147 6.12 -4.20 -9.33
C ILE A 147 4.74 -4.72 -9.72
N ILE A 148 4.19 -4.21 -10.83
CA ILE A 148 2.96 -4.73 -11.40
C ILE A 148 3.31 -6.06 -12.09
N SER A 149 2.61 -7.14 -11.75
CA SER A 149 2.86 -8.50 -12.26
C SER A 149 2.52 -8.70 -13.76
N SER A 150 2.73 -7.68 -14.60
CA SER A 150 2.82 -7.79 -16.05
C SER A 150 4.26 -8.03 -16.53
N GLU A 151 5.27 -7.96 -15.65
CA GLU A 151 6.69 -8.21 -15.98
C GLU A 151 7.18 -9.63 -15.64
N MET A 152 6.27 -10.59 -15.43
CA MET A 152 6.62 -12.00 -15.44
C MET A 152 5.97 -12.63 -16.67
N ASN A 153 6.71 -12.60 -17.78
CA ASN A 153 6.47 -13.45 -18.95
C ASN A 153 6.81 -14.90 -18.61
#